data_AF-A0A536WTJ2-F1
#
_entry.id   AF-A0A536WTJ2-F1
#
_cell.length_a   1.000
_cell.length_b   1.000
_cell.length_c   1.000
_cell.angle_alpha   90.00
_cell.angle_beta   90.00
_cell.angle_gamma   90.00
#
_symmetry.space_group_name_H-M   'P 1'
#
loop_
_entity.id
_entity.type
_entity.pdbx_description
1 polymer ?
#
loop_
_entity_poly.entity_id
_entity_poly.type
_entity_poly.pdbx_seq_one_letter_code
_entity_poly.pdbx_strand_id
1 'polypeptide(L)'
;MQLRSRWLPGILAIVAAACSPDGKDSVHSTVVPRQAFVDATEASGIQFRHFNGRNGEFDYPEIIGSGVALLDYDNDGKLDILVMQGAPLGPGANPGPPKDACTARLYHNDLVVNADGSRVLKFTDVTEASRLCSRGYGMGVAIGDFDNDGCVDIFITHFGAPNQLFH
;
A
#
# COMPACT_ATOMS: atom_id res chain seq x y z
N MET A 1 37.81 -53.33 -84.79
CA MET A 1 37.54 -54.21 -83.63
C MET A 1 36.93 -53.37 -82.51
N GLN A 2 35.69 -53.70 -82.15
CA GLN A 2 34.92 -53.29 -80.95
C GLN A 2 34.46 -51.83 -80.76
N LEU A 3 33.14 -51.72 -80.56
CA LEU A 3 32.29 -50.57 -80.22
C LEU A 3 32.75 -49.81 -78.97
N ARG A 4 32.28 -48.55 -78.84
CA ARG A 4 31.48 -48.13 -77.67
C ARG A 4 30.77 -46.79 -77.89
N SER A 5 29.44 -46.85 -77.84
CA SER A 5 28.50 -45.74 -77.76
C SER A 5 28.48 -45.10 -76.37
N ARG A 6 28.33 -43.77 -76.29
CA ARG A 6 27.78 -43.08 -75.10
C ARG A 6 26.76 -42.06 -75.56
N TRP A 7 25.57 -42.17 -74.98
CA TRP A 7 24.39 -41.34 -75.22
C TRP A 7 24.21 -40.31 -74.09
N LEU A 8 23.88 -39.07 -74.49
CA LEU A 8 23.01 -38.02 -73.89
C LEU A 8 23.22 -37.51 -72.44
N PRO A 9 22.55 -36.42 -72.00
CA PRO A 9 21.66 -35.45 -72.69
C PRO A 9 22.01 -33.95 -72.41
N GLY A 10 21.44 -33.05 -73.22
CA GLY A 10 21.31 -31.63 -72.87
C GLY A 10 20.10 -31.39 -71.97
N ILE A 11 20.28 -30.64 -70.88
CA ILE A 11 19.21 -30.29 -69.93
C ILE A 11 18.76 -28.84 -70.19
N LEU A 12 17.45 -28.74 -70.39
CA LEU A 12 16.63 -27.54 -70.52
C LEU A 12 16.52 -26.82 -69.16
N ALA A 13 16.82 -25.52 -69.12
CA ALA A 13 16.64 -24.70 -67.93
C ALA A 13 15.17 -24.29 -67.78
N ILE A 14 14.54 -24.67 -66.66
CA ILE A 14 13.23 -24.17 -66.23
C ILE A 14 13.46 -23.19 -65.09
N VAL A 15 13.10 -21.93 -65.29
CA VAL A 15 13.04 -20.91 -64.23
C VAL A 15 11.76 -21.13 -63.44
N ALA A 16 11.88 -21.61 -62.20
CA ALA A 16 10.77 -21.67 -61.26
C ALA A 16 10.65 -20.32 -60.54
N ALA A 17 9.56 -19.60 -60.81
CA ALA A 17 9.14 -18.47 -59.98
C ALA A 17 8.61 -19.04 -58.64
N ALA A 18 9.33 -18.79 -57.55
CA ALA A 18 8.88 -19.14 -56.20
C ALA A 18 7.99 -18.02 -55.65
N CYS A 19 6.73 -18.34 -55.36
CA CYS A 19 5.84 -17.47 -54.59
C CYS A 19 6.37 -17.34 -53.15
N SER A 20 6.59 -16.11 -52.68
CA SER A 20 6.78 -15.84 -51.24
C SER A 20 5.42 -15.98 -50.55
N PRO A 21 5.31 -16.70 -49.42
CA PRO A 21 4.14 -16.57 -48.57
C PRO A 21 4.24 -15.23 -47.83
N ASP A 22 3.24 -14.37 -48.02
CA ASP A 22 3.06 -13.16 -47.22
C ASP A 22 3.04 -13.53 -45.73
N GLY A 23 4.13 -13.21 -45.04
CA GLY A 23 4.22 -13.26 -43.59
C GLY A 23 3.27 -12.21 -43.01
N LYS A 24 2.03 -12.60 -42.76
CA LYS A 24 1.14 -11.84 -41.88
C LYS A 24 1.61 -12.11 -40.45
N ASP A 25 2.56 -11.30 -39.99
CA ASP A 25 2.87 -11.18 -38.57
C ASP A 25 1.64 -10.57 -37.89
N SER A 26 0.76 -11.44 -37.40
CA SER A 26 -0.30 -11.07 -36.47
C SER A 26 0.35 -10.65 -35.16
N VAL A 27 0.60 -9.35 -35.01
CA VAL A 27 0.98 -8.75 -33.73
C VAL A 27 -0.22 -8.89 -32.81
N HIS A 28 -0.25 -9.96 -32.03
CA HIS A 28 -1.12 -10.02 -30.86
C HIS A 28 -0.61 -8.96 -29.87
N SER A 29 -1.23 -7.78 -29.89
CA SER A 29 -1.07 -6.81 -28.83
C SER A 29 -1.47 -7.46 -27.52
N THR A 30 -0.49 -7.81 -26.70
CA THR A 30 -0.70 -8.29 -25.35
C THR A 30 -1.26 -7.14 -24.54
N VAL A 31 -2.57 -7.13 -24.34
CA VAL A 31 -3.19 -6.24 -23.35
C VAL A 31 -2.71 -6.73 -22.00
N VAL A 32 -1.70 -6.07 -21.44
CA VAL A 32 -1.30 -6.29 -20.04
C VAL A 32 -2.49 -5.88 -19.18
N PRO A 33 -3.08 -6.79 -18.40
CA PRO A 33 -4.20 -6.43 -17.55
C PRO A 33 -3.73 -5.36 -16.57
N ARG A 34 -4.38 -4.20 -16.58
CA ARG A 34 -4.12 -3.15 -15.59
C ARG A 34 -4.42 -3.73 -14.22
N GLN A 35 -3.41 -3.77 -13.34
CA GLN A 35 -3.62 -4.20 -11.96
C GLN A 35 -4.66 -3.28 -11.30
N ALA A 36 -5.76 -3.86 -10.82
CA ALA A 36 -6.79 -3.10 -10.11
C ALA A 36 -6.29 -2.59 -8.75
N PHE A 37 -5.39 -3.35 -8.13
CA PHE A 37 -4.74 -3.03 -6.86
C PHE A 37 -3.25 -3.30 -6.95
N VAL A 38 -2.49 -2.48 -6.24
CA VAL A 38 -1.04 -2.61 -6.09
C VAL A 38 -0.70 -2.56 -4.60
N ASP A 39 0.30 -3.31 -4.17
CA ASP A 39 0.86 -3.12 -2.84
C ASP A 39 1.67 -1.82 -2.85
N ALA A 40 1.26 -0.87 -2.00
CA ALA A 40 1.90 0.43 -1.86
C ALA A 40 2.60 0.60 -0.51
N THR A 41 2.71 -0.44 0.31
CA THR A 41 3.24 -0.34 1.68
C THR A 41 4.67 0.21 1.69
N GLU A 42 5.57 -0.42 0.95
CA GLU A 42 6.96 0.03 0.83
C GLU A 42 7.06 1.39 0.13
N ALA A 43 6.31 1.57 -0.97
CA ALA A 43 6.34 2.79 -1.77
C ALA A 43 5.80 4.02 -1.00
N SER A 44 4.82 3.84 -0.12
CA SER A 44 4.20 4.92 0.66
C SER A 44 5.05 5.33 1.87
N GLY A 45 5.91 4.46 2.38
CA GLY A 45 6.71 4.72 3.59
C GLY A 45 5.97 4.41 4.91
N ILE A 46 4.73 3.92 4.86
CA ILE A 46 3.98 3.53 6.05
C ILE A 46 4.61 2.28 6.68
N GLN A 47 4.97 2.36 7.96
CA GLN A 47 5.59 1.29 8.74
C GLN A 47 4.79 1.01 10.01
N PHE A 48 3.63 0.39 9.84
CA PHE A 48 2.71 0.08 10.94
C PHE A 48 2.54 -1.42 11.11
N ARG A 49 2.71 -1.90 12.34
CA ARG A 49 2.36 -3.25 12.74
C ARG A 49 1.46 -3.19 13.96
N HIS A 50 0.22 -3.64 13.80
CA HIS A 50 -0.71 -3.69 14.92
C HIS A 50 -0.27 -4.75 15.95
N PHE A 51 -0.31 -4.35 17.21
CA PHE A 51 -0.07 -5.18 18.38
C PHE A 51 -1.42 -5.38 19.08
N ASN A 52 -1.96 -6.59 18.99
CA ASN A 52 -3.31 -6.92 19.44
C ASN A 52 -3.42 -7.25 20.94
N GLY A 53 -2.36 -7.08 21.72
CA GLY A 53 -2.41 -7.31 23.18
C GLY A 53 -2.51 -8.76 23.64
N ARG A 54 -2.41 -9.76 22.74
CA ARG A 54 -2.61 -11.19 23.06
C ARG A 54 -1.89 -11.63 24.34
N ASN A 55 -2.66 -12.25 25.24
CA ASN A 55 -2.23 -12.82 26.52
C ASN A 55 -2.62 -14.30 26.71
N GLY A 56 -3.47 -14.85 25.82
CA GLY A 56 -3.98 -16.23 25.92
C GLY A 56 -5.41 -16.35 26.46
N GLU A 57 -6.02 -15.24 26.91
CA GLU A 57 -7.39 -15.17 27.43
C GLU A 57 -8.45 -14.96 26.33
N PHE A 58 -8.02 -14.75 25.08
CA PHE A 58 -8.90 -14.52 23.92
C PHE A 58 -9.84 -13.32 24.11
N ASP A 59 -9.30 -12.25 24.67
CA ASP A 59 -10.04 -11.00 24.89
C ASP A 59 -10.64 -10.49 23.56
N TYR A 60 -11.89 -10.01 23.60
CA TYR A 60 -12.57 -9.53 22.41
C TYR A 60 -11.77 -8.44 21.64
N PRO A 61 -11.13 -7.46 22.30
CA PRO A 61 -10.23 -6.51 21.63
C PRO A 61 -9.07 -7.12 20.82
N GLU A 62 -8.66 -8.36 21.10
CA GLU A 62 -7.59 -9.05 20.35
C GLU A 62 -8.00 -9.37 18.91
N ILE A 63 -9.29 -9.68 18.71
CA ILE A 63 -9.84 -10.12 17.42
C ILE A 63 -10.47 -8.98 16.62
N ILE A 64 -10.76 -7.85 17.26
CA ILE A 64 -11.21 -6.64 16.59
C ILE A 64 -10.01 -5.72 16.38
N GLY A 65 -9.62 -5.50 15.13
CA GLY A 65 -8.49 -4.64 14.79
C GLY A 65 -8.70 -3.18 15.23
N SER A 66 -7.62 -2.41 15.14
CA SER A 66 -7.63 -0.97 15.43
C SER A 66 -8.40 -0.13 14.42
N GLY A 67 -9.00 0.96 14.89
CA GLY A 67 -9.56 2.02 14.07
C GLY A 67 -8.52 2.86 13.32
N VAL A 68 -8.98 3.54 12.27
CA VAL A 68 -8.21 4.46 11.45
C VAL A 68 -9.04 5.71 11.16
N ALA A 69 -8.39 6.87 11.09
CA ALA A 69 -8.97 8.11 10.60
C ALA A 69 -8.10 8.71 9.48
N LEU A 70 -8.76 9.36 8.52
CA LEU A 70 -8.14 10.24 7.55
C LEU A 70 -8.54 11.67 7.90
N LEU A 71 -7.57 12.52 8.17
CA LEU A 71 -7.77 13.89 8.67
C LEU A 71 -6.66 14.80 8.14
N ASP A 72 -6.92 16.09 8.03
CA ASP A 72 -5.92 17.11 7.72
C ASP A 72 -5.48 17.74 9.06
N TYR A 73 -4.46 17.16 9.72
CA TYR A 73 -4.15 17.52 11.11
C TYR A 73 -3.40 18.86 11.23
N ASP A 74 -2.74 19.30 10.16
CA ASP A 74 -1.96 20.54 10.11
C ASP A 74 -2.55 21.60 9.16
N ASN A 75 -3.76 21.37 8.65
CA ASN A 75 -4.51 22.29 7.78
C ASN A 75 -3.75 22.62 6.47
N ASP A 76 -2.99 21.67 5.93
CA ASP A 76 -2.23 21.82 4.68
C ASP A 76 -3.02 21.42 3.42
N GLY A 77 -4.24 20.91 3.60
CA GLY A 77 -5.15 20.47 2.54
C GLY A 77 -4.93 19.03 2.08
N LYS A 78 -4.06 18.26 2.74
CA LYS A 78 -3.81 16.85 2.45
C LYS A 78 -4.28 15.99 3.61
N LEU A 79 -4.93 14.87 3.29
CA LEU A 79 -5.35 13.92 4.31
C LEU A 79 -4.16 13.08 4.80
N ASP A 80 -3.85 13.23 6.07
CA ASP A 80 -2.96 12.41 6.88
C ASP A 80 -3.66 11.13 7.35
N ILE A 81 -2.89 10.22 7.94
CA ILE A 81 -3.42 8.95 8.45
C ILE A 81 -3.13 8.82 9.93
N LEU A 82 -4.18 8.68 10.74
CA LEU A 82 -4.08 8.32 12.14
C LEU A 82 -4.54 6.86 12.35
N VAL A 83 -3.65 5.99 12.81
CA VAL A 83 -3.94 4.57 13.06
C VAL A 83 -3.84 4.28 14.55
N MET A 84 -4.86 3.66 15.13
CA MET A 84 -4.84 3.24 16.52
C MET A 84 -3.92 2.04 16.72
N GLN A 85 -3.28 1.94 17.88
CA GLN A 85 -2.42 0.84 18.27
C GLN A 85 -2.94 0.21 19.57
N GLY A 86 -2.84 -1.11 19.66
CA GLY A 86 -3.16 -1.82 20.89
C GLY A 86 -2.04 -1.71 21.92
N ALA A 87 -2.33 -2.19 23.11
CA ALA A 87 -1.40 -2.21 24.24
C ALA A 87 -1.44 -3.61 24.90
N PRO A 88 -0.47 -3.95 25.77
CA PRO A 88 -0.54 -5.20 26.51
C PRO A 88 -1.87 -5.32 27.30
N LEU A 89 -2.63 -6.39 27.08
CA LEU A 89 -3.89 -6.65 27.78
C LEU A 89 -3.63 -7.53 29.01
N GLY A 90 -3.56 -6.92 30.19
CA GLY A 90 -3.42 -7.66 31.44
C GLY A 90 -2.08 -8.41 31.62
N PRO A 91 -1.98 -9.24 32.68
CA PRO A 91 -0.79 -10.04 32.96
C PRO A 91 -0.54 -11.08 31.86
N GLY A 92 0.73 -11.33 31.53
CA GLY A 92 1.10 -12.37 30.56
C GLY A 92 0.93 -11.98 29.08
N ALA A 93 0.45 -10.77 28.80
CA ALA A 93 0.47 -10.22 27.45
C ALA A 93 1.88 -10.21 26.84
N ASN A 94 1.96 -10.48 25.54
CA ASN A 94 3.22 -10.36 24.81
C ASN A 94 3.83 -8.95 24.99
N PRO A 95 5.16 -8.80 24.89
CA PRO A 95 5.77 -7.48 24.88
C PRO A 95 5.23 -6.64 23.72
N GLY A 96 4.48 -5.59 24.06
CA GLY A 96 3.94 -4.63 23.11
C GLY A 96 4.86 -3.42 22.91
N PRO A 97 4.33 -2.32 22.34
CA PRO A 97 5.00 -1.02 22.36
C PRO A 97 5.44 -0.64 23.79
N PRO A 98 6.53 0.14 23.94
CA PRO A 98 6.96 0.63 25.25
C PRO A 98 5.79 1.29 26.01
N LYS A 99 5.70 1.08 27.32
CA LYS A 99 4.57 1.59 28.13
C LYS A 99 4.39 3.11 28.04
N ASP A 100 5.48 3.83 27.83
CA ASP A 100 5.51 5.29 27.76
C ASP A 100 5.35 5.83 26.33
N ALA A 101 5.34 4.94 25.33
CA ALA A 101 5.17 5.30 23.93
C ALA A 101 3.70 5.60 23.62
N CYS A 102 3.47 6.45 22.63
CA CYS A 102 2.14 6.72 22.13
C CYS A 102 1.56 5.48 21.45
N THR A 103 0.31 5.16 21.75
CA THR A 103 -0.46 4.03 21.21
C THR A 103 -1.40 4.45 20.08
N ALA A 104 -1.17 5.60 19.47
CA ALA A 104 -1.68 5.92 18.14
C ALA A 104 -0.48 6.31 17.29
N ARG A 105 -0.57 6.11 15.98
CA ARG A 105 0.48 6.49 15.02
C ARG A 105 -0.09 7.46 14.02
N LEU A 106 0.51 8.65 13.95
CA LEU A 106 0.14 9.69 13.00
C LEU A 106 1.18 9.75 11.88
N TYR A 107 0.69 9.64 10.65
CA TYR A 107 1.48 9.69 9.44
C TYR A 107 1.09 10.92 8.63
N HIS A 108 2.00 11.88 8.54
CA HIS A 108 1.81 13.09 7.74
C HIS A 108 1.92 12.78 6.25
N ASN A 109 1.06 13.39 5.43
CA ASN A 109 1.02 13.21 4.00
C ASN A 109 1.97 14.17 3.26
N ASP A 110 3.12 13.64 2.84
CA ASP A 110 4.15 14.38 2.10
C ASP A 110 3.90 14.41 0.58
N LEU A 111 2.64 14.36 0.11
CA LEU A 111 2.33 14.33 -1.32
C LEU A 111 2.99 15.49 -2.07
N VAL A 112 3.82 15.14 -3.06
CA VAL A 112 4.39 16.07 -4.03
C VAL A 112 3.68 15.91 -5.36
N VAL A 113 3.20 17.02 -5.91
CA VAL A 113 2.68 17.11 -7.28
C VAL A 113 3.69 17.89 -8.12
N ASN A 114 4.32 17.21 -9.08
CA ASN A 114 5.32 17.82 -9.96
C ASN A 114 4.68 18.65 -11.06
N ALA A 115 5.47 19.50 -11.72
CA ALA A 115 5.01 20.36 -12.81
C ALA A 115 4.46 19.58 -14.03
N ASP A 116 4.92 18.34 -14.22
CA ASP A 116 4.42 17.44 -15.27
C ASP A 116 3.11 16.71 -14.88
N GLY A 117 2.58 16.99 -13.69
CA GLY A 117 1.36 16.38 -13.14
C GLY A 117 1.60 15.01 -12.48
N SER A 118 2.83 14.48 -12.48
CA SER A 118 3.15 13.26 -11.73
C SER A 118 3.03 13.50 -10.22
N ARG A 119 2.68 12.44 -9.48
CA ARG A 119 2.43 12.48 -8.05
C ARG A 119 3.30 11.47 -7.32
N VAL A 120 3.97 11.92 -6.26
CA VAL A 120 4.74 11.07 -5.37
C VAL A 120 4.11 11.15 -3.99
N LEU A 121 3.40 10.09 -3.60
CA LEU A 121 2.80 9.99 -2.27
C LEU A 121 3.79 9.31 -1.32
N LYS A 122 4.12 10.02 -0.24
CA LYS A 122 4.92 9.51 0.87
C LYS A 122 4.25 9.91 2.18
N PHE A 123 4.51 9.11 3.20
CA PHE A 123 4.07 9.39 4.55
C PHE A 123 5.26 9.40 5.49
N THR A 124 5.33 10.43 6.33
CA THR A 124 6.30 10.54 7.41
C THR A 124 5.61 10.29 8.73
N ASP A 125 6.20 9.42 9.56
CA ASP A 125 5.70 9.23 10.92
C ASP A 125 6.01 10.48 11.77
N VAL A 126 4.96 11.19 12.17
CA VAL A 126 5.03 12.40 12.98
C VAL A 126 4.43 12.19 14.37
N THR A 127 4.25 10.93 14.81
CA THR A 127 3.60 10.60 16.09
C THR A 127 4.19 11.39 17.26
N GLU A 128 5.50 11.35 17.44
CA GLU A 128 6.17 12.07 18.53
C GLU A 128 6.21 13.59 18.29
N ALA A 129 6.37 14.01 17.04
CA ALA A 129 6.50 15.43 16.68
C ALA A 129 5.17 16.20 16.81
N SER A 130 4.05 15.53 16.53
CA SER A 130 2.70 16.10 16.58
C SER A 130 2.19 16.36 18.00
N ARG A 131 2.84 15.75 19.01
CA ARG A 131 2.37 15.72 20.42
C ARG A 131 1.00 15.06 20.60
N LEU A 132 0.44 14.44 19.56
CA LEU A 132 -0.75 13.59 19.63
C LEU A 132 -0.33 12.24 20.22
N CYS A 133 -0.33 12.17 21.55
CA CYS A 133 0.09 10.98 22.27
C CYS A 133 -1.10 10.31 22.97
N SER A 134 -1.72 9.36 22.28
CA SER A 134 -2.72 8.48 22.89
C SER A 134 -2.05 7.47 23.83
N ARG A 135 -2.67 7.16 24.97
CA ARG A 135 -2.17 6.18 25.93
C ARG A 135 -3.27 5.22 26.35
N GLY A 136 -3.15 3.98 25.89
CA GLY A 136 -4.11 2.91 26.19
C GLY A 136 -4.26 1.95 25.03
N TYR A 137 -5.09 0.93 25.19
CA TYR A 137 -5.44 0.04 24.08
C TYR A 137 -6.41 0.77 23.15
N GLY A 138 -5.92 1.31 22.04
CA GLY A 138 -6.71 2.11 21.10
C GLY A 138 -7.72 1.26 20.32
N MET A 139 -8.99 1.69 20.33
CA MET A 139 -10.10 0.97 19.70
C MET A 139 -10.59 1.72 18.45
N GLY A 140 -11.36 2.78 18.65
CA GLY A 140 -11.92 3.60 17.58
C GLY A 140 -11.43 5.03 17.65
N VAL A 141 -11.63 5.75 16.56
CA VAL A 141 -11.33 7.17 16.44
C VAL A 141 -12.47 7.86 15.70
N ALA A 142 -12.86 9.05 16.16
CA ALA A 142 -13.75 9.97 15.48
C ALA A 142 -13.04 11.32 15.33
N ILE A 143 -13.32 12.01 14.23
CA ILE A 143 -12.74 13.31 13.90
C ILE A 143 -13.84 14.32 13.61
N GLY A 144 -13.58 15.59 13.92
CA GLY A 144 -14.46 16.70 13.57
C GLY A 144 -14.09 17.95 14.37
N ASP A 145 -14.46 19.12 13.85
CA ASP A 145 -14.33 20.40 14.56
C ASP A 145 -15.48 20.52 15.58
N PHE A 146 -15.23 20.05 16.81
CA PHE A 146 -16.23 19.94 17.87
C PHE A 146 -16.45 21.28 18.59
N ASP A 147 -15.40 22.09 18.75
CA ASP A 147 -15.48 23.38 19.43
C ASP A 147 -15.58 24.60 18.48
N ASN A 148 -15.57 24.36 17.17
CA ASN A 148 -15.75 25.34 16.11
C ASN A 148 -14.59 26.37 16.06
N ASP A 149 -13.35 25.93 16.31
CA ASP A 149 -12.14 26.74 16.20
C ASP A 149 -11.48 26.68 14.81
N GLY A 150 -11.96 25.80 13.93
CA GLY A 150 -11.45 25.60 12.57
C GLY A 150 -10.27 24.62 12.47
N CYS A 151 -9.91 23.95 13.57
CA CYS A 151 -9.00 22.81 13.62
C CYS A 151 -9.82 21.50 13.67
N VAL A 152 -9.19 20.39 13.29
CA VAL A 152 -9.83 19.07 13.42
C VAL A 152 -9.55 18.48 14.79
N ASP A 153 -10.62 18.21 15.55
CA ASP A 153 -10.51 17.54 16.84
C ASP A 153 -10.54 16.03 16.67
N ILE A 154 -9.93 15.33 17.62
CA ILE A 154 -9.70 13.89 17.55
C ILE A 154 -10.18 13.26 18.85
N PHE A 155 -11.20 12.42 18.75
CA PHE A 155 -11.71 11.64 19.88
C PHE A 155 -11.33 10.16 19.73
N ILE A 156 -10.55 9.65 20.67
CA ILE A 156 -10.05 8.27 20.69
C ILE A 156 -10.74 7.49 21.80
N THR A 157 -11.24 6.30 21.45
CA THR A 157 -11.77 5.34 22.43
C THR A 157 -10.73 4.31 22.82
N HIS A 158 -10.70 3.97 24.10
CA HIS A 158 -9.80 2.95 24.64
C HIS A 158 -10.56 1.79 25.27
N PHE A 159 -9.95 0.61 25.25
CA PHE A 159 -10.36 -0.51 26.09
C PHE A 159 -9.63 -0.48 27.43
N GLY A 160 -10.38 -0.49 28.53
CA GLY A 160 -9.82 -0.55 29.90
C GLY A 160 -9.09 0.71 30.38
N ALA A 161 -9.14 1.81 29.61
CA ALA A 161 -8.54 3.10 29.96
C ALA A 161 -9.50 4.26 29.60
N PRO A 162 -9.30 5.47 30.13
CA PRO A 162 -10.10 6.63 29.76
C PRO A 162 -10.00 6.95 28.26
N ASN A 163 -11.12 7.36 27.65
CA ASN A 163 -11.12 7.94 26.31
C ASN A 163 -10.40 9.31 26.31
N GLN A 164 -9.87 9.72 25.16
CA GLN A 164 -9.11 10.97 25.04
C GLN A 164 -9.68 11.84 23.93
N LEU A 165 -9.81 13.15 24.19
CA LEU A 165 -10.11 14.18 23.20
C LEU A 165 -8.86 15.05 23.03
N PHE A 166 -8.49 15.33 21.79
CA PHE A 166 -7.49 16.31 21.39
C PHE A 166 -8.22 17.41 20.62
N HIS A 167 -8.11 18.64 21.10
CA HIS A 167 -8.60 19.88 20.50
C HIS A 167 -7.62 21.00 20.89
#